data_AF-A0A957UUQ7-F1
#
_entry.id   AF-A0A957UUQ7-F1
#
_cell.length_a   1.000
_cell.length_b   1.000
_cell.length_c   1.000
_cell.angle_alpha   90.00
_cell.angle_beta   90.00
_cell.angle_gamma   90.00
#
_symmetry.space_group_name_H-M   'P 1'
#
loop_
_entity.id
_entity.type
_entity.pdbx_description
1 polymer ?
#
loop_
_entity_poly.entity_id
_entity_poly.type
_entity_poly.pdbx_seq_one_letter_code
_entity_poly.pdbx_strand_id
1 'polypeptide(L)'
;VRAHLLSRVVYPPRGARIDLGRFGELIGDMQQRITFATGERFDRLRDWMYAYRASAHLVPLDQFFAQLFGEVLSQEGYGFHDDYDAARVANQLVESARNFRWALEEGKVHERQKVTPVELGREYLRLVESGALGALYAPGWREVENA
;
A
#
# COMPACT_ATOMS: atom_id res chain seq x y z
N VAL A 1 -5.06 4.42 17.55
CA VAL A 1 -6.13 5.42 17.87
C VAL A 1 -5.99 6.73 17.07
N ARG A 2 -4.83 7.41 17.02
CA ARG A 2 -4.66 8.71 16.31
C ARG A 2 -4.63 8.62 14.77
N ALA A 3 -3.95 7.62 14.20
CA ALA A 3 -3.93 7.39 12.75
C ALA A 3 -5.33 7.09 12.16
N HIS A 4 -6.20 6.43 12.94
CA HIS A 4 -7.59 6.14 12.57
C HIS A 4 -8.49 7.40 12.59
N LEU A 5 -8.23 8.36 13.48
CA LEU A 5 -8.91 9.65 13.48
C LEU A 5 -8.53 10.48 12.26
N LEU A 6 -7.23 10.50 11.91
CA LEU A 6 -6.73 11.19 10.73
C LEU A 6 -7.32 10.61 9.44
N SER A 7 -7.35 9.28 9.30
CA SER A 7 -7.94 8.65 8.11
C SER A 7 -9.43 8.97 7.97
N ARG A 8 -10.20 9.02 9.07
CA ARG A 8 -11.63 9.38 9.03
C ARG A 8 -11.92 10.83 8.64
N VAL A 9 -11.00 11.75 8.95
CA VAL A 9 -11.17 13.17 8.67
C VAL A 9 -10.69 13.52 7.26
N VAL A 10 -9.58 12.92 6.84
CA VAL A 10 -8.92 13.24 5.58
C VAL A 10 -9.44 12.39 4.40
N TYR A 11 -10.17 11.32 4.68
CA TYR A 11 -10.88 10.52 3.69
C TYR A 11 -12.38 10.87 3.70
N PRO A 12 -12.85 11.88 2.94
CA PRO A 12 -14.27 12.15 2.86
C PRO A 12 -14.97 11.05 2.05
N PRO A 13 -16.08 10.45 2.55
CA PRO A 13 -16.92 9.62 1.73
C PRO A 13 -17.81 10.54 0.90
N ARG A 14 -17.34 11.03 -0.26
CA ARG A 14 -18.17 11.57 -1.37
C ARG A 14 -17.29 12.20 -2.47
N GLY A 15 -17.08 11.46 -3.56
CA GLY A 15 -16.50 11.99 -4.80
C GLY A 15 -16.11 10.88 -5.78
N ALA A 16 -16.12 11.18 -7.09
CA ALA A 16 -15.66 10.24 -8.12
C ALA A 16 -14.13 10.01 -8.11
N ARG A 17 -13.38 10.81 -7.35
CA ARG A 17 -11.94 10.64 -7.08
C ARG A 17 -11.73 10.53 -5.58
N ILE A 18 -10.84 9.62 -5.18
CA ILE A 18 -10.31 9.55 -3.83
C ILE A 18 -9.27 10.68 -3.72
N ASP A 19 -9.62 11.75 -3.02
CA ASP A 19 -8.69 12.84 -2.72
C ASP A 19 -8.48 12.94 -1.21
N LEU A 20 -7.21 12.98 -0.82
CA LEU A 20 -6.77 13.14 0.56
C LEU A 20 -6.53 14.64 0.80
N GLY A 21 -7.26 15.24 1.74
CA GLY A 21 -6.99 16.59 2.23
C GLY A 21 -5.61 16.73 2.89
N ARG A 22 -5.14 17.96 3.13
CA ARG A 22 -3.88 18.20 3.86
C ARG A 22 -4.11 18.30 5.37
N PHE A 23 -3.13 17.92 6.17
CA PHE A 23 -3.20 18.11 7.62
C PHE A 23 -3.29 19.61 7.99
N GLY A 24 -2.55 20.46 7.28
CA GLY A 24 -2.60 21.91 7.46
C GLY A 24 -3.98 22.55 7.23
N GLU A 25 -4.89 21.86 6.53
CA GLU A 25 -6.25 22.34 6.23
C GLU A 25 -7.27 21.95 7.32
N LEU A 26 -6.86 21.15 8.32
CA LEU A 26 -7.73 20.75 9.42
C LEU A 26 -7.97 21.91 10.41
N ILE A 27 -9.16 21.95 11.03
CA ILE A 27 -9.47 22.91 12.10
C ILE A 27 -8.54 22.71 13.31
N GLY A 28 -8.22 23.80 14.02
CA GLY A 28 -7.19 23.84 15.08
C GLY A 28 -7.35 22.75 16.16
N ASP A 29 -8.57 22.53 16.65
CA ASP A 29 -8.85 21.48 17.66
C ASP A 29 -8.50 20.07 17.16
N MET A 30 -8.65 19.81 15.86
CA MET A 30 -8.30 18.53 15.25
C MET A 30 -6.78 18.39 15.08
N GLN A 31 -6.09 19.47 14.71
CA GLN A 31 -4.64 19.50 14.60
C GLN A 31 -3.98 19.22 15.96
N GLN A 32 -4.47 19.84 17.04
CA GLN A 32 -3.97 19.61 18.40
C GLN A 32 -4.11 18.15 18.85
N ARG A 33 -5.23 17.49 18.49
CA ARG A 33 -5.49 16.10 18.87
C ARG A 33 -4.62 15.08 18.12
N ILE A 34 -4.26 15.38 16.87
CA ILE A 34 -3.44 14.51 16.01
C ILE A 34 -1.95 14.74 16.26
N THR A 35 -1.58 15.95 16.70
CA THR A 35 -0.20 16.47 16.87
C THR A 35 0.49 16.79 15.55
N PHE A 36 1.27 17.88 15.52
CA PHE A 36 1.99 18.34 14.33
C PHE A 36 2.92 17.27 13.76
N ALA A 37 3.67 16.56 14.60
CA ALA A 37 4.61 15.53 14.14
C ALA A 37 3.91 14.35 13.43
N THR A 38 2.67 14.01 13.80
CA THR A 38 1.88 13.00 13.07
C THR A 38 1.29 13.60 11.78
N GLY A 39 0.87 14.86 11.82
CA GLY A 39 0.37 15.60 10.67
C GLY A 39 1.40 15.75 9.54
N GLU A 40 2.63 16.15 9.86
CA GLU A 40 3.72 16.30 8.90
C GLU A 40 4.08 14.98 8.21
N ARG A 41 4.11 13.88 8.98
CA ARG A 41 4.33 12.52 8.44
C ARG A 41 3.21 12.10 7.49
N PHE A 42 1.98 12.47 7.80
CA PHE A 42 0.87 12.23 6.90
C PHE A 42 0.98 13.06 5.62
N ASP A 43 1.27 14.36 5.73
CA ASP A 43 1.42 15.24 4.56
C ASP A 43 2.56 14.79 3.65
N ARG A 44 3.69 14.30 4.21
CA ARG A 44 4.76 13.69 3.42
C ARG A 44 4.28 12.47 2.63
N LEU A 45 3.58 11.52 3.27
CA LEU A 45 3.03 10.35 2.60
C LEU A 45 2.01 10.74 1.51
N ARG A 46 1.14 11.70 1.83
CA ARG A 46 0.18 12.27 0.89
C ARG A 46 0.88 12.85 -0.32
N ASP A 47 1.85 13.74 -0.12
CA ASP A 47 2.54 14.42 -1.21
C ASP A 47 3.30 13.44 -2.09
N TRP A 48 3.90 12.38 -1.52
CA TRP A 48 4.48 11.27 -2.29
C TRP A 48 3.43 10.58 -3.19
N MET A 49 2.24 10.24 -2.65
CA MET A 49 1.17 9.62 -3.43
C MET A 49 0.66 10.53 -4.55
N TYR A 50 0.52 11.83 -4.30
CA TYR A 50 0.09 12.79 -5.32
C TYR A 50 1.16 13.01 -6.39
N ALA A 51 2.43 13.04 -6.03
CA ALA A 51 3.54 13.08 -6.96
C ALA A 51 3.54 11.83 -7.87
N TYR A 52 3.36 10.63 -7.28
CA TYR A 52 3.23 9.39 -8.03
C TYR A 52 2.03 9.43 -8.99
N ARG A 53 0.84 9.88 -8.54
CA ARG A 53 -0.36 10.02 -9.38
C ARG A 53 -0.20 11.03 -10.52
N ALA A 54 0.58 12.08 -10.31
CA ALA A 54 0.88 13.08 -11.32
C ALA A 54 1.95 12.61 -12.33
N SER A 55 2.66 11.53 -12.04
CA SER A 55 3.64 10.96 -12.95
C SER A 55 2.96 10.37 -14.19
N ALA A 56 3.63 10.48 -15.34
CA ALA A 56 3.11 9.94 -16.60
C ALA A 56 3.19 8.41 -16.71
N HIS A 57 3.89 7.74 -15.78
CA HIS A 57 4.21 6.33 -15.86
C HIS A 57 3.74 5.59 -14.61
N LEU A 58 2.60 4.89 -14.73
CA LEU A 58 2.13 3.99 -13.68
C LEU A 58 2.86 2.66 -13.78
N VAL A 59 3.58 2.30 -12.73
CA VAL A 59 4.27 1.03 -12.63
C VAL A 59 3.32 -0.08 -12.15
N PRO A 60 3.69 -1.35 -12.38
CA PRO A 60 3.05 -2.50 -11.74
C PRO A 60 2.93 -2.38 -10.21
N LEU A 61 1.91 -3.02 -9.64
CA LEU A 61 1.59 -2.92 -8.22
C LEU A 61 2.74 -3.38 -7.30
N ASP A 62 3.50 -4.40 -7.69
CA ASP A 62 4.68 -4.84 -6.96
C ASP A 62 5.76 -3.75 -6.88
N GLN A 63 5.99 -3.06 -7.99
CA GLN A 63 6.96 -1.97 -8.05
C GLN A 63 6.47 -0.73 -7.28
N PHE A 64 5.17 -0.44 -7.36
CA PHE A 64 4.55 0.62 -6.55
C PHE A 64 4.74 0.35 -5.05
N PHE A 65 4.49 -0.87 -4.58
CA PHE A 65 4.73 -1.24 -3.18
C PHE A 65 6.20 -1.12 -2.81
N ALA A 66 7.12 -1.58 -3.67
CA ALA A 66 8.55 -1.46 -3.43
C ALA A 66 9.00 0.00 -3.26
N GLN A 67 8.52 0.91 -4.12
CA GLN A 67 8.83 2.34 -4.03
C GLN A 67 8.21 2.97 -2.77
N LEU A 68 6.93 2.74 -2.50
CA LEU A 68 6.25 3.29 -1.32
C LEU A 68 6.94 2.86 -0.02
N PHE A 69 7.28 1.57 0.08
CA PHE A 69 7.93 1.02 1.26
C PHE A 69 9.36 1.50 1.40
N GLY A 70 10.12 1.52 0.30
CA GLY A 70 11.53 1.92 0.29
C GLY A 70 11.76 3.41 0.49
N GLU A 71 10.91 4.26 -0.07
CA GLU A 71 11.11 5.72 -0.08
C GLU A 71 10.41 6.44 1.06
N VAL A 72 9.27 5.91 1.55
CA VAL A 72 8.46 6.58 2.56
C VAL A 72 8.41 5.78 3.86
N LEU A 73 7.92 4.53 3.81
CA LEU A 73 7.58 3.82 5.04
C LEU A 73 8.80 3.25 5.79
N SER A 74 9.95 3.15 5.15
CA SER A 74 11.25 2.80 5.74
C SER A 74 11.94 3.97 6.45
N GLN A 75 11.47 5.20 6.25
CA GLN A 75 12.13 6.41 6.76
C GLN A 75 11.82 6.61 8.25
N GLU A 76 12.72 7.32 8.95
CA GLU A 76 12.55 7.65 10.37
C GLU A 76 11.15 8.25 10.64
N GLY A 77 10.48 7.71 11.67
CA GLY A 77 9.13 8.13 12.04
C GLY A 77 7.99 7.37 11.36
N TYR A 78 8.30 6.41 10.49
CA TYR A 78 7.35 5.41 9.99
C TYR A 78 7.66 4.03 10.57
N GLY A 79 6.66 3.15 10.54
CA GLY A 79 6.70 1.87 11.25
C GLY A 79 7.80 0.91 10.78
N PHE A 80 8.27 0.97 9.53
CA PHE A 80 9.26 0.00 9.03
C PHE A 80 10.71 0.39 9.29
N HIS A 81 10.98 1.62 9.77
CA HIS A 81 12.33 2.04 10.13
C HIS A 81 12.87 1.23 11.32
N ASP A 82 12.03 1.01 12.33
CA ASP A 82 12.41 0.36 13.59
C ASP A 82 11.86 -1.06 13.74
N ASP A 83 10.97 -1.50 12.84
CA ASP A 83 10.32 -2.81 12.87
C ASP A 83 10.71 -3.68 11.67
N TYR A 84 11.74 -4.51 11.88
CA TYR A 84 12.26 -5.42 10.87
C TYR A 84 11.27 -6.52 10.49
N ASP A 85 10.38 -6.93 11.40
CA ASP A 85 9.35 -7.92 11.08
C ASP A 85 8.30 -7.31 10.16
N ALA A 86 7.89 -6.07 10.42
CA ALA A 86 7.00 -5.34 9.54
C ALA A 86 7.64 -5.08 8.16
N ALA A 87 8.94 -4.76 8.12
CA ALA A 87 9.69 -4.65 6.87
C ALA A 87 9.74 -5.97 6.09
N ARG A 88 9.94 -7.11 6.79
CA ARG A 88 9.90 -8.45 6.19
C ARG A 88 8.52 -8.75 5.60
N VAL A 89 7.44 -8.47 6.32
CA VAL A 89 6.06 -8.65 5.82
C VAL A 89 5.78 -7.77 4.61
N ALA A 90 6.26 -6.52 4.61
CA ALA A 90 6.18 -5.62 3.46
C ALA A 90 6.90 -6.20 2.23
N ASN A 91 8.09 -6.78 2.39
CA ASN A 91 8.79 -7.44 1.30
C ASN A 91 8.03 -8.69 0.78
N GLN A 92 7.47 -9.50 1.66
CA GLN A 92 6.63 -10.65 1.28
C GLN A 92 5.43 -10.22 0.42
N LEU A 93 4.82 -9.06 0.74
CA LEU A 93 3.72 -8.51 -0.06
C LEU A 93 4.18 -8.09 -1.46
N VAL A 94 5.35 -7.46 -1.58
CA VAL A 94 5.95 -7.08 -2.87
C VAL A 94 6.22 -8.32 -3.72
N GLU A 95 6.81 -9.36 -3.13
CA GLU A 95 7.09 -10.63 -3.80
C GLU A 95 5.80 -11.32 -4.27
N SER A 96 4.76 -11.31 -3.43
CA SER A 96 3.43 -11.84 -3.78
C SER A 96 2.81 -11.15 -4.98
N ALA A 97 2.80 -9.81 -5.00
CA ALA A 97 2.30 -9.05 -6.13
C ALA A 97 3.11 -9.32 -7.41
N ARG A 98 4.43 -9.49 -7.29
CA ARG A 98 5.33 -9.76 -8.43
C ARG A 98 5.07 -11.14 -9.02
N ASN A 99 5.01 -12.17 -8.18
CA ASN A 99 4.77 -13.54 -8.61
C ASN A 99 3.40 -13.68 -9.26
N PHE A 100 2.38 -13.02 -8.71
CA PHE A 100 1.05 -12.95 -9.33
C PHE A 100 1.10 -12.31 -10.72
N ARG A 101 1.79 -11.17 -10.85
CA ARG A 101 1.97 -10.50 -12.15
C ARG A 101 2.64 -11.41 -13.17
N TRP A 102 3.76 -12.04 -12.82
CA TRP A 102 4.49 -12.95 -13.71
C TRP A 102 3.63 -14.13 -14.16
N ALA A 103 2.91 -14.78 -13.24
CA ALA A 103 2.04 -15.91 -13.57
C ALA A 103 0.95 -15.52 -14.59
N LEU A 104 0.37 -14.32 -14.48
CA LEU A 104 -0.62 -13.84 -15.44
C LEU A 104 -0.01 -13.34 -16.76
N GLU A 105 1.16 -12.71 -16.71
CA GLU A 105 1.88 -12.29 -17.93
C GLU A 105 2.28 -13.51 -18.76
N GLU A 106 2.84 -14.55 -18.14
CA GLU A 106 3.21 -15.81 -18.81
C GLU A 106 2.02 -16.53 -19.44
N GLY A 107 0.88 -16.59 -18.73
CA GLY A 107 -0.36 -17.18 -19.28
C GLY A 107 -0.92 -16.40 -20.47
N LYS A 108 -0.88 -15.06 -20.42
CA LYS A 108 -1.50 -14.19 -21.43
C LYS A 108 -0.65 -13.89 -22.66
N VAL A 109 0.65 -14.19 -22.62
CA VAL A 109 1.52 -14.21 -23.82
C VAL A 109 0.92 -15.09 -24.92
N HIS A 110 0.16 -16.13 -24.56
CA HIS A 110 -0.51 -17.03 -25.49
C HIS A 110 -1.77 -16.44 -26.15
N GLU A 111 -2.41 -15.44 -25.54
CA GLU A 111 -3.71 -14.90 -25.97
C GLU A 111 -3.63 -13.55 -26.73
N ARG A 112 -2.43 -13.00 -26.93
CA ARG A 112 -2.18 -11.67 -27.56
C ARG A 112 -2.93 -10.49 -26.92
N GLN A 113 -3.48 -10.66 -25.72
CA GLN A 113 -4.19 -9.60 -25.01
C GLN A 113 -3.20 -8.78 -24.19
N LYS A 114 -2.99 -7.51 -24.56
CA LYS A 114 -2.25 -6.56 -23.71
C LYS A 114 -3.10 -6.22 -22.49
N VAL A 115 -2.61 -6.57 -21.31
CA VAL A 115 -3.20 -6.17 -20.03
C VAL A 115 -2.37 -5.02 -19.45
N THR A 116 -3.04 -4.01 -18.91
CA THR A 116 -2.37 -2.89 -18.29
C THR A 116 -1.88 -3.22 -16.87
N PRO A 117 -0.82 -2.56 -16.37
CA PRO A 117 -0.36 -2.73 -14.99
C PRO A 117 -1.46 -2.50 -13.93
N VAL A 118 -2.38 -1.56 -14.20
CA VAL A 118 -3.51 -1.22 -13.32
C VAL A 118 -4.54 -2.35 -13.25
N GLU A 119 -4.84 -2.99 -14.38
CA GLU A 119 -5.76 -4.13 -14.41
C GLU A 119 -5.21 -5.32 -13.62
N LEU A 120 -3.92 -5.65 -13.80
CA LEU A 120 -3.26 -6.72 -13.03
C LEU A 120 -3.26 -6.41 -11.53
N GLY A 121 -2.96 -5.17 -11.15
CA GLY A 121 -3.04 -4.73 -9.75
C GLY A 121 -4.45 -4.88 -9.17
N ARG A 122 -5.49 -4.56 -9.95
CA ARG A 122 -6.89 -4.70 -9.50
C ARG A 122 -7.30 -6.16 -9.32
N GLU A 123 -6.84 -7.06 -10.18
CA GLU A 123 -7.09 -8.50 -10.02
C GLU A 123 -6.36 -9.04 -8.78
N TYR A 124 -5.10 -8.62 -8.56
CA TYR A 124 -4.36 -8.98 -7.35
C TYR A 124 -5.10 -8.56 -6.09
N LEU A 125 -5.54 -7.30 -6.00
CA LEU A 125 -6.27 -6.79 -4.83
C LEU A 125 -7.58 -7.55 -4.58
N ARG A 126 -8.33 -7.89 -5.63
CA ARG A 126 -9.53 -8.74 -5.50
C ARG A 126 -9.19 -10.12 -4.91
N LEU A 127 -8.06 -10.70 -5.33
CA LEU A 127 -7.59 -11.97 -4.78
C LEU A 127 -7.18 -11.85 -3.30
N VAL A 128 -6.52 -10.76 -2.90
CA VAL A 128 -6.23 -10.47 -1.48
C VAL A 128 -7.53 -10.37 -0.68
N GLU A 129 -8.47 -9.55 -1.14
CA GLU A 129 -9.72 -9.23 -0.44
C GLU A 129 -10.64 -10.46 -0.28
N SER A 130 -10.60 -11.39 -1.22
CA SER A 130 -11.31 -12.68 -1.13
C SER A 130 -10.69 -13.68 -0.15
N GLY A 131 -9.52 -13.38 0.43
CA GLY A 131 -8.77 -14.28 1.31
C GLY A 131 -8.06 -15.43 0.57
N ALA A 132 -8.20 -15.52 -0.76
CA ALA A 132 -7.63 -16.59 -1.56
C ALA A 132 -6.09 -16.55 -1.64
N LEU A 133 -5.47 -15.39 -1.40
CA LEU A 133 -4.01 -15.32 -1.27
C LEU A 133 -3.47 -16.10 -0.08
N GLY A 134 -4.21 -16.22 1.03
CA GLY A 134 -3.80 -17.03 2.17
C GLY A 134 -3.68 -18.53 1.83
N ALA A 135 -4.35 -18.98 0.77
CA ALA A 135 -4.29 -20.36 0.28
C ALA A 135 -3.15 -20.60 -0.74
N LEU A 136 -2.61 -19.55 -1.37
CA LEU A 136 -1.54 -19.64 -2.38
C LEU A 136 -0.18 -19.18 -1.85
N TYR A 137 -0.17 -18.33 -0.83
CA TYR A 137 1.00 -17.89 -0.07
C TYR A 137 0.97 -18.53 1.32
N ALA A 138 1.23 -19.84 1.36
CA ALA A 138 1.76 -20.48 2.56
C ALA A 138 3.28 -20.72 2.38
N PRO A 139 4.15 -19.68 2.41
CA PRO A 139 5.55 -19.92 2.66
C PRO A 139 5.71 -20.28 4.15
N GLY A 140 5.69 -21.58 4.44
CA GLY A 140 6.23 -22.15 5.68
C GLY A 140 5.62 -21.65 6.99
N TRP A 141 4.29 -21.79 7.18
CA TRP A 141 3.78 -21.91 8.55
C TRP A 141 4.37 -23.22 9.12
N ARG A 142 5.27 -23.08 10.11
CA ARG A 142 5.64 -24.20 10.97
C ARG A 142 4.35 -24.76 11.55
N GLU A 143 4.14 -26.06 11.37
CA GLU A 143 3.31 -26.81 12.29
C GLU A 143 3.80 -26.46 13.70
N VAL A 144 2.90 -25.91 14.52
CA VAL A 144 3.12 -25.95 15.96
C VAL A 144 3.01 -27.43 16.31
N GLU A 145 4.16 -28.10 16.30
CA GLU A 145 4.31 -29.48 16.74
C GLU A 145 3.88 -29.50 18.22
N ASN A 146 2.76 -30.18 18.48
CA ASN A 146 2.35 -30.50 19.83
C ASN A 146 3.37 -31.52 20.38
N ALA A 147 4.12 -31.12 21.41
CA ALA A 147 4.81 -32.02 22.34
C ALA A 147 4.63 -31.50 23.76
#